data_AF-A0A7X0MYS3-F1
#
_entry.id   AF-A0A7X0MYS3-F1
#
_cell.length_a   1.000
_cell.length_b   1.000
_cell.length_c   1.000
_cell.angle_alpha   90.00
_cell.angle_beta   90.00
_cell.angle_gamma   90.00
#
_symmetry.space_group_name_H-M   'P 1'
#
loop_
_entity.id
_entity.type
_entity.pdbx_description
1 polymer ?
#
loop_
_entity_poly.entity_id
_entity_poly.type
_entity_poly.pdbx_seq_one_letter_code
_entity_poly.pdbx_strand_id
1 'polypeptide(L)'
;MIRRLMGLGIGAMFSLWSVAEELPAISKNPSSPLGGEVRQHQQETLVLQSLLISPNRQLAQINGHLLRLGEKLGIYELIELNKEGVTLRAGDREVVLKARKSAAKTKITLR
;
A
#
# COMPACT_ATOMS: atom_id res chain seq x y z
N MET A 1 -37.09 -56.03 10.79
CA MET A 1 -36.82 -57.26 10.01
C MET A 1 -35.47 -57.07 9.32
N ILE A 2 -34.67 -58.14 9.33
CA ILE A 2 -33.24 -58.29 9.03
C ILE A 2 -32.83 -57.77 7.62
N ARG A 3 -31.57 -57.29 7.48
CA ARG A 3 -30.55 -57.56 6.40
C ARG A 3 -29.58 -56.37 6.28
N ARG A 4 -28.32 -56.42 6.74
CA ARG A 4 -27.14 -57.22 6.30
C ARG A 4 -26.98 -57.29 4.78
N LEU A 5 -26.00 -56.57 4.23
CA LEU A 5 -24.87 -57.01 3.38
C LEU A 5 -24.29 -55.80 2.62
N MET A 6 -23.08 -55.37 2.95
CA MET A 6 -21.83 -55.73 2.24
C MET A 6 -21.79 -55.23 0.80
N GLY A 7 -21.10 -54.11 0.63
CA GLY A 7 -20.50 -53.67 -0.63
C GLY A 7 -19.08 -53.20 -0.32
N LEU A 8 -18.18 -54.17 -0.23
CA LEU A 8 -16.76 -54.04 0.04
C LEU A 8 -16.02 -53.83 -1.29
N GLY A 9 -15.11 -52.86 -1.35
CA GLY A 9 -13.91 -52.99 -2.21
C GLY A 9 -13.55 -51.78 -3.07
N ILE A 10 -12.25 -51.69 -3.33
CA ILE A 10 -11.50 -50.70 -4.14
C ILE A 10 -11.16 -49.44 -3.32
N GLY A 11 -10.00 -49.32 -2.67
CA GLY A 11 -8.68 -49.80 -3.06
C GLY A 11 -8.00 -48.74 -3.93
N ALA A 12 -7.30 -47.79 -3.32
CA ALA A 12 -6.24 -47.01 -3.95
C ALA A 12 -5.40 -46.32 -2.87
N MET A 13 -4.37 -47.06 -2.49
CA MET A 13 -3.12 -46.65 -1.87
C MET A 13 -2.56 -45.39 -2.55
N PHE A 14 -2.51 -44.25 -1.85
CA PHE A 14 -1.67 -43.12 -2.22
C PHE A 14 -1.06 -42.47 -0.97
N SER A 15 0.26 -42.58 -0.95
CA SER A 15 1.27 -41.69 -0.37
C SER A 15 1.08 -41.13 1.04
N LEU A 16 2.00 -41.60 1.89
CA LEU A 16 2.57 -40.89 3.02
C LEU A 16 2.74 -39.38 2.74
N TRP A 17 2.07 -38.56 3.54
CA TRP A 17 2.68 -37.35 4.09
C TRP A 17 2.08 -37.13 5.49
N SER A 18 2.86 -37.44 6.52
CA SER A 18 2.58 -37.00 7.89
C SER A 18 2.78 -35.49 7.98
N VAL A 19 1.72 -34.76 8.29
CA VAL A 19 1.79 -33.68 9.29
C VAL A 19 0.48 -33.77 10.07
N ALA A 20 0.58 -34.23 11.31
CA ALA A 20 -0.46 -34.03 12.31
C ALA A 20 -0.29 -32.60 12.82
N GLU A 21 -1.29 -31.76 12.61
CA GLU A 21 -1.45 -30.55 13.41
C GLU A 21 -2.95 -30.38 13.72
N GLU A 22 -3.23 -30.36 15.03
CA GLU A 22 -4.54 -30.36 15.67
C GLU A 22 -5.31 -29.03 15.48
N LEU A 23 -6.59 -29.14 15.09
CA LEU A 23 -7.82 -28.42 15.52
C LEU A 23 -7.73 -27.03 16.19
N PRO A 24 -8.68 -26.09 15.94
CA PRO A 24 -10.12 -26.41 15.95
C PRO A 24 -11.00 -25.71 14.90
N ALA A 25 -12.21 -26.26 14.80
CA ALA A 25 -13.30 -25.87 13.94
C ALA A 25 -13.66 -24.37 14.04
N ILE A 26 -13.72 -23.70 12.89
CA ILE A 26 -14.48 -22.46 12.75
C ILE A 26 -15.68 -22.74 11.85
N SER A 27 -16.82 -22.38 12.42
CA SER A 27 -18.19 -22.65 12.04
C SER A 27 -18.57 -22.20 10.63
N LYS A 28 -19.48 -22.97 10.03
CA LYS A 28 -20.20 -22.73 8.78
C LYS A 28 -20.96 -21.40 8.82
N ASN A 29 -20.89 -20.57 7.77
CA ASN A 29 -22.00 -20.35 6.81
C ASN A 29 -21.76 -19.15 5.85
N PRO A 30 -22.48 -19.13 4.70
CA PRO A 30 -22.03 -18.58 3.43
C PRO A 30 -22.62 -17.20 3.11
N SER A 31 -21.93 -16.40 2.30
CA SER A 31 -22.50 -15.40 1.36
C SER A 31 -21.39 -14.64 0.64
N SER A 32 -21.13 -14.98 -0.63
CA SER A 32 -20.80 -13.97 -1.64
C SER A 32 -22.14 -13.48 -2.21
N PRO A 33 -22.33 -12.20 -2.56
CA PRO A 33 -21.61 -11.62 -3.70
C PRO A 33 -21.32 -10.11 -3.55
N LEU A 34 -20.83 -9.50 -4.63
CA LEU A 34 -20.68 -8.06 -4.86
C LEU A 34 -19.43 -7.40 -4.27
N GLY A 35 -18.41 -7.29 -5.12
CA GLY A 35 -18.30 -6.08 -5.91
C GLY A 35 -18.44 -4.78 -5.12
N GLY A 36 -17.65 -4.67 -4.07
CA GLY A 36 -17.45 -3.45 -3.32
C GLY A 36 -16.01 -3.48 -2.89
N GLU A 37 -15.09 -3.16 -3.81
CA GLU A 37 -13.89 -2.47 -3.38
C GLU A 37 -14.40 -1.25 -2.62
N VAL A 38 -14.53 -1.40 -1.30
CA VAL A 38 -14.61 -0.28 -0.38
C VAL A 38 -13.28 0.41 -0.63
N ARG A 39 -13.26 1.32 -1.61
CA ARG A 39 -12.27 2.37 -1.71
C ARG A 39 -12.50 3.16 -0.44
N GLN A 40 -11.89 2.67 0.63
CA GLN A 40 -11.59 3.47 1.78
C GLN A 40 -10.88 4.67 1.16
N HIS A 41 -11.61 5.77 1.02
CA HIS A 41 -11.03 7.09 0.92
C HIS A 41 -10.31 7.29 2.25
N GLN A 42 -9.20 6.56 2.43
CA GLN A 42 -8.19 6.93 3.39
C GLN A 42 -7.80 8.31 2.90
N GLN A 43 -8.16 9.31 3.71
CA GLN A 43 -7.66 10.67 3.55
C GLN A 43 -6.15 10.54 3.68
N GLU A 44 -5.50 10.28 2.56
CA GLU A 44 -4.09 9.96 2.51
C GLU A 44 -3.38 11.23 2.94
N THR A 45 -2.87 11.22 4.17
CA THR A 45 -2.21 12.39 4.73
C THR A 45 -0.95 12.59 3.92
N LEU A 46 -0.91 13.66 3.13
CA LEU A 46 0.24 13.98 2.30
C LEU A 46 1.39 14.41 3.20
N VAL A 47 2.49 13.68 3.16
CA VAL A 47 3.70 13.97 3.90
C VAL A 47 4.82 14.28 2.92
N LEU A 48 5.29 15.53 2.94
CA LEU A 48 6.50 15.93 2.24
C LEU A 48 7.72 15.39 3.00
N GLN A 49 8.45 14.49 2.37
CA GLN A 49 9.61 13.82 2.96
C GLN A 49 10.91 14.54 2.60
N SER A 50 11.09 14.90 1.33
CA SER A 50 12.31 15.54 0.85
C SER A 50 12.05 16.45 -0.36
N LEU A 51 12.96 17.40 -0.57
CA LEU A 51 13.00 18.28 -1.73
C LEU A 51 14.39 18.25 -2.33
N LEU A 52 14.47 18.09 -3.65
CA LEU A 52 15.69 18.25 -4.41
C LEU A 52 15.52 19.42 -5.37
N ILE A 53 16.23 20.52 -5.09
CA ILE A 53 16.21 21.73 -5.92
C ILE A 53 17.61 21.98 -6.43
N SER A 54 17.78 21.84 -7.73
CA SER A 54 19.01 22.16 -8.46
C SER A 54 18.65 22.97 -9.71
N PRO A 55 19.61 23.68 -10.33
CA PRO A 55 19.34 24.49 -11.53
C PRO A 55 18.67 23.73 -12.67
N ASN A 56 19.00 22.43 -12.82
CA ASN A 56 18.54 21.60 -13.92
C ASN A 56 17.44 20.60 -13.53
N ARG A 57 17.10 20.51 -12.24
CA ARG A 57 16.19 19.48 -11.73
C ARG A 57 15.52 19.93 -10.43
N GLN A 58 14.19 19.87 -10.43
CA GLN A 58 13.34 20.13 -9.27
C GLN A 58 12.47 18.89 -9.03
N LEU A 59 12.61 18.27 -7.87
CA LEU A 59 11.87 17.08 -7.47
C LEU A 59 11.38 17.19 -6.03
N ALA A 60 10.17 16.71 -5.78
CA ALA A 60 9.61 16.58 -4.45
C ALA A 60 9.30 15.12 -4.17
N GLN A 61 9.63 14.63 -2.97
CA GLN A 61 9.24 13.30 -2.53
C GLN A 61 8.07 13.39 -1.56
N ILE A 62 6.90 12.92 -1.98
CA ILE A 62 5.65 12.98 -1.23
C ILE A 62 5.11 11.56 -1.09
N ASN A 63 4.87 11.10 0.13
CA ASN A 63 4.45 9.72 0.42
C ASN A 63 5.33 8.64 -0.25
N GLY A 64 6.63 8.92 -0.42
CA GLY A 64 7.58 8.03 -1.11
C GLY A 64 7.62 8.17 -2.64
N HIS A 65 6.70 8.93 -3.24
CA HIS A 65 6.67 9.19 -4.68
C HIS A 65 7.50 10.43 -5.03
N LEU A 66 8.39 10.29 -6.02
CA LEU A 66 9.13 11.42 -6.61
C LEU A 66 8.27 12.08 -7.69
N LEU A 67 8.00 13.37 -7.52
CA LEU A 67 7.18 14.19 -8.41
C LEU A 67 7.97 15.37 -8.96
N ARG A 68 7.75 15.67 -10.23
CA ARG A 68 8.19 16.92 -10.90
C ARG A 68 7.08 17.94 -10.95
N LEU A 69 7.45 19.20 -11.23
CA LEU A 69 6.47 20.25 -11.51
C LEU A 69 5.53 19.81 -12.65
N GLY A 70 4.24 19.93 -12.44
CA GLY A 70 3.18 19.48 -13.35
C GLY A 70 2.81 18.00 -13.25
N GLU A 71 3.53 17.20 -12.46
CA GLU A 71 3.17 15.79 -12.25
C GLU A 71 2.05 15.64 -11.22
N LYS A 72 1.32 14.52 -11.35
CA LYS A 72 0.15 14.22 -10.53
C LYS A 72 0.41 13.07 -9.58
N LEU A 73 -0.14 13.17 -8.38
CA LEU A 73 -0.24 12.14 -7.36
C LEU A 73 -1.70 11.96 -6.99
N GLY A 74 -2.36 10.97 -7.59
CA GLY A 74 -3.81 10.78 -7.46
C GLY A 74 -4.59 11.97 -8.00
N ILE A 75 -5.31 12.67 -7.12
CA ILE A 75 -6.07 13.89 -7.47
C ILE A 75 -5.25 15.19 -7.36
N TYR A 76 -4.03 15.11 -6.81
CA TYR A 76 -3.18 16.26 -6.55
C TYR A 76 -2.21 16.47 -7.71
N GLU A 77 -1.99 17.71 -8.12
CA GLU A 77 -1.00 18.13 -9.13
C GLU A 77 0.01 19.07 -8.50
N LEU A 78 1.30 18.81 -8.74
CA LEU A 78 2.37 19.66 -8.22
C LEU A 78 2.50 20.93 -9.07
N ILE A 79 1.96 22.05 -8.56
CA ILE A 79 1.95 23.32 -9.29
C ILE A 79 3.11 24.25 -8.92
N GLU A 80 3.67 24.08 -7.72
CA GLU A 80 4.81 24.88 -7.26
C GLU A 80 5.76 24.03 -6.43
N LEU A 81 7.06 24.25 -6.63
CA LEU A 81 8.13 23.61 -5.87
C LEU A 81 9.21 24.66 -5.56
N ASN A 82 9.45 24.92 -4.28
CA ASN A 82 10.44 25.88 -3.81
C ASN A 82 11.18 25.34 -2.57
N LYS A 83 12.18 26.09 -2.07
CA LYS A 83 13.01 25.62 -0.93
C LYS A 83 12.25 25.49 0.39
N GLU A 84 11.10 26.16 0.49
CA GLU A 84 10.28 26.19 1.70
C GLU A 84 9.26 25.04 1.71
N GLY A 85 8.88 24.54 0.54
CA GLY A 85 7.86 23.52 0.42
C GLY A 85 7.37 23.30 -1.01
N VAL A 86 6.19 22.68 -1.10
CA VAL A 86 5.47 22.45 -2.36
C VAL A 86 4.03 22.88 -2.24
N THR A 87 3.46 23.30 -3.35
CA THR A 87 2.03 23.58 -3.49
C THR A 87 1.42 22.56 -4.44
N LEU A 88 0.43 21.84 -3.93
CA LEU A 88 -0.34 20.85 -4.67
C LEU A 88 -1.75 21.37 -4.93
N ARG A 89 -2.26 21.17 -6.13
CA ARG A 89 -3.64 21.52 -6.51
C ARG A 89 -4.49 20.27 -6.65
N ALA A 90 -5.66 20.24 -6.02
CA ALA A 90 -6.68 19.21 -6.23
C ALA A 90 -8.02 19.88 -6.57
N GLY A 91 -8.33 19.96 -7.87
CA GLY A 91 -9.47 20.75 -8.36
C GLY A 91 -9.29 22.23 -8.03
N ASP A 92 -10.26 22.80 -7.31
CA ASP A 92 -10.25 24.22 -6.89
C ASP A 92 -9.53 24.46 -5.54
N ARG A 93 -8.88 23.43 -4.98
CA ARG A 93 -8.19 23.53 -3.69
C ARG A 93 -6.69 23.47 -3.86
N GLU A 94 -5.98 24.27 -3.09
CA GLU A 94 -4.53 24.24 -2.97
C GLU A 94 -4.11 23.75 -1.58
N VAL A 95 -3.10 22.90 -1.54
CA VAL A 95 -2.51 22.31 -0.33
C VAL A 95 -1.04 22.62 -0.33
N VAL A 96 -0.59 23.38 0.67
CA VAL A 96 0.82 23.73 0.85
C VAL A 96 1.46 22.77 1.86
N LEU A 97 2.46 22.02 1.41
CA LEU A 97 3.27 21.16 2.27
C LEU A 97 4.62 21.83 2.51
N LYS A 98 4.91 22.16 3.77
CA LYS A 98 6.18 22.78 4.15
C LYS A 98 7.25 21.72 4.37
N ALA A 99 8.44 21.97 3.85
CA ALA A 99 9.60 21.17 4.19
C ALA A 99 9.89 21.39 5.68
N ARG A 100 9.73 20.34 6.51
CA ARG A 100 10.30 20.40 7.86
C ARG A 100 11.80 20.55 7.69
N LYS A 101 12.38 21.60 8.27
CA LYS A 101 13.84 21.79 8.30
C LYS A 101 14.46 20.60 9.03
N SER A 102 14.82 19.55 8.30
CA SER A 102 15.65 18.48 8.83
C SER A 102 17.06 19.05 8.96
N ALA A 103 17.45 19.36 10.20
CA ALA A 103 18.77 19.85 10.53
C ALA A 103 19.81 18.74 10.37
N ALA A 104 20.10 18.33 9.14
CA ALA A 104 21.16 17.38 8.83
C ALA A 104 22.35 18.13 8.19
N LYS A 105 23.14 18.81 9.02
CA LYS A 105 24.51 19.21 8.65
C LYS A 105 25.41 17.97 8.75
N THR A 106 25.40 17.11 7.74
CA THR A 106 26.46 16.09 7.63
C THR A 106 27.63 16.72 6.87
N LYS A 107 28.55 17.31 7.64
CA LYS A 107 29.86 17.75 7.14
C LYS A 107 30.68 16.50 6.82
N ILE A 108 30.59 16.00 5.60
CA ILE A 108 31.49 14.93 5.12
C ILE A 108 32.87 15.57 4.97
N THR A 109 33.70 15.40 5.98
CA THR A 109 35.13 15.74 5.91
C THR A 109 35.83 14.53 5.35
N LEU A 110 36.15 14.54 4.05
CA LEU A 110 37.14 13.62 3.49
C LEU A 110 38.51 14.08 4.00
N ARG A 111 39.19 13.22 4.75
CA ARG A 111 40.60 13.37 5.11
C ARG A 111 41.46 12.60 4.12
#